data_AF-A0A7J7H1M3-F1
#
_entry.id   AF-A0A7J7H1M3-F1
#
_cell.length_a   1.000
_cell.length_b   1.000
_cell.length_c   1.000
_cell.angle_alpha   90.00
_cell.angle_beta   90.00
_cell.angle_gamma   90.00
#
_symmetry.space_group_name_H-M   'P 1'
#
loop_
_entity.id
_entity.type
_entity.pdbx_description
1 polymer ?
#
loop_
_entity_poly.entity_id
_entity_poly.type
_entity_poly.pdbx_seq_one_letter_code
_entity_poly.pdbx_strand_id
1 'polypeptide(L)'
;MVVLPILGQLADKYGRKPLLILTLSITIVPFVLLAINESKASVYAYYVLRTISYIISQGSIFYIFVAYVADVVKEDTRAALFSWIAGSFLSHMYWGMSLHVFCLKISFLRYVVFCPLYMHLFLVETVQSTPRHRQHAPWLHKALKIVQE
;
A
#
# COMPACT_ATOMS: atom_id res chain seq x y z
N MET A 1 -14.70 4.59 -3.25
CA MET A 1 -13.61 4.94 -4.20
C MET A 1 -13.13 6.38 -3.98
N VAL A 2 -12.72 6.74 -2.75
CA VAL A 2 -12.25 8.11 -2.43
C VAL A 2 -10.83 8.08 -1.85
N VAL A 3 -10.48 6.99 -1.15
CA VAL A 3 -9.18 6.84 -0.49
C VAL A 3 -8.03 6.68 -1.49
N LEU A 4 -8.24 5.97 -2.61
CA LEU A 4 -7.19 5.73 -3.61
C LEU A 4 -6.59 7.00 -4.22
N PRO A 5 -7.37 7.98 -4.74
CA PRO A 5 -6.79 9.20 -5.30
C PRO A 5 -6.07 10.03 -4.22
N ILE A 6 -6.56 10.03 -2.98
CA ILE A 6 -5.93 10.74 -1.86
C ILE A 6 -4.58 10.09 -1.51
N LEU A 7 -4.54 8.76 -1.39
CA LEU A 7 -3.29 8.04 -1.12
C LEU A 7 -2.31 8.15 -2.28
N GLY A 8 -2.78 8.20 -3.53
CA GLY A 8 -1.93 8.45 -4.70
C GLY A 8 -1.24 9.80 -4.62
N GLN A 9 -1.99 10.88 -4.36
CA GLN A 9 -1.42 12.22 -4.15
C GLN A 9 -0.43 12.26 -2.97
N LEU A 10 -0.70 11.47 -1.92
CA LEU A 10 0.19 11.36 -0.77
C LEU A 10 1.48 10.59 -1.11
N ALA A 11 1.38 9.56 -1.94
CA ALA A 11 2.52 8.78 -2.44
C ALA A 11 3.45 9.64 -3.29
N ASP A 12 2.88 10.50 -4.13
CA ASP A 12 3.66 11.39 -5.00
C ASP A 12 4.35 12.50 -4.20
N LYS A 13 3.78 12.95 -3.07
CA LYS A 13 4.36 14.01 -2.22
C LYS A 13 5.40 13.51 -1.22
N TYR A 14 5.15 12.39 -0.56
CA TYR A 14 6.02 11.85 0.51
C TYR A 14 6.97 10.76 0.00
N GLY A 15 6.85 10.36 -1.27
CA GLY A 15 7.59 9.27 -1.86
C GLY A 15 6.84 7.94 -1.75
N ARG A 16 7.06 7.06 -2.73
CA ARG A 16 6.31 5.81 -2.89
C ARG A 16 6.71 4.73 -1.88
N LYS A 17 8.00 4.66 -1.50
CA LYS A 17 8.52 3.72 -0.49
C LYS A 17 7.92 3.91 0.92
N PRO A 18 7.94 5.11 1.56
CA PRO A 18 7.41 5.28 2.91
C PRO A 18 5.90 5.04 2.97
N LEU A 19 5.17 5.42 1.91
CA LEU A 19 3.73 5.16 1.84
C LEU A 19 3.40 3.67 1.72
N LEU A 20 4.19 2.92 0.94
CA LEU A 20 4.05 1.47 0.81
C LEU A 20 4.29 0.78 2.18
N ILE A 21 5.34 1.17 2.90
CA ILE A 21 5.66 0.64 4.23
C ILE A 21 4.57 0.99 5.24
N LEU A 22 4.07 2.22 5.22
CA LEU A 22 3.01 2.69 6.12
C LEU A 22 1.71 1.91 5.90
N THR A 23 1.29 1.75 4.64
CA THR A 23 0.05 1.04 4.31
C THR A 23 0.16 -0.44 4.67
N LEU A 24 1.31 -1.06 4.42
CA LEU A 24 1.58 -2.43 4.87
C LEU A 24 1.56 -2.55 6.39
N SER A 25 2.21 -1.65 7.12
CA SER A 25 2.23 -1.65 8.58
C SER A 25 0.83 -1.58 9.17
N ILE A 26 -0.05 -0.72 8.62
CA ILE A 26 -1.45 -0.63 9.03
C ILE A 26 -2.18 -1.97 8.82
N THR A 27 -1.95 -2.66 7.71
CA THR A 27 -2.60 -3.96 7.47
C THR A 27 -2.12 -5.09 8.38
N ILE A 28 -0.93 -4.98 8.96
CA ILE A 28 -0.33 -6.00 9.83
C ILE A 28 -0.92 -5.94 11.25
N VAL A 29 -1.26 -4.75 11.74
CA VAL A 29 -1.74 -4.51 13.11
C VAL A 29 -2.93 -5.42 13.51
N PRO A 30 -4.00 -5.56 12.70
CA PRO A 30 -5.09 -6.47 13.03
C PRO A 30 -4.62 -7.93 13.20
N PHE A 31 -3.72 -8.41 12.35
CA PHE A 31 -3.24 -9.80 12.41
C PHE A 31 -2.37 -10.05 13.64
N VAL A 32 -1.56 -9.07 14.05
CA VAL A 32 -0.78 -9.14 15.29
C VAL A 32 -1.71 -9.20 16.51
N LEU A 33 -2.79 -8.41 16.51
CA LEU A 33 -3.76 -8.44 17.59
C LEU A 33 -4.42 -9.83 17.74
N LEU A 34 -4.78 -10.45 16.61
CA LEU A 34 -5.35 -11.80 16.60
C LEU A 34 -4.36 -12.85 17.12
N ALA A 35 -3.07 -12.68 16.82
CA ALA A 35 -2.03 -13.62 17.24
C ALA A 35 -1.68 -13.57 18.73
N ILE A 36 -1.78 -12.41 19.37
CA ILE A 36 -1.40 -12.24 20.78
C ILE A 36 -2.45 -12.84 21.71
N ASN A 37 -3.75 -12.66 21.38
CA ASN A 37 -4.82 -13.12 22.25
C ASN A 37 -6.04 -13.55 21.43
N GLU A 38 -6.53 -14.75 21.67
CA GLU A 38 -7.67 -15.38 20.97
C GLU A 38 -8.95 -15.31 21.84
N SER A 39 -9.10 -14.22 22.61
CA SER A 39 -10.28 -13.93 23.41
C SER A 39 -11.44 -13.38 22.58
N LYS A 40 -12.68 -13.48 23.08
CA LYS A 40 -13.84 -12.88 22.39
C LYS A 40 -13.66 -11.37 22.16
N ALA A 41 -13.09 -10.65 23.13
CA ALA A 41 -12.86 -9.21 23.03
C ALA A 41 -11.83 -8.84 21.94
N SER A 42 -10.76 -9.63 21.80
CA SER A 42 -9.74 -9.41 20.76
C SER A 42 -10.26 -9.73 19.36
N VAL A 43 -11.19 -10.68 19.21
CA VAL A 43 -11.88 -10.92 17.92
C VAL A 43 -12.74 -9.71 17.52
N TYR A 44 -13.48 -9.09 18.43
CA TYR A 44 -14.22 -7.86 18.13
C TYR A 44 -13.29 -6.70 17.76
N ALA A 45 -12.23 -6.50 18.54
CA ALA A 45 -11.23 -5.48 18.23
C ALA A 45 -10.53 -5.74 16.88
N TYR A 46 -10.27 -7.01 16.53
CA TYR A 46 -9.77 -7.41 15.22
C TYR A 46 -10.71 -6.96 14.11
N TYR A 47 -12.02 -7.22 14.19
CA TYR A 47 -12.96 -6.81 13.14
C TYR A 47 -13.01 -5.30 12.93
N VAL A 48 -12.95 -4.52 14.02
CA VAL A 48 -12.92 -3.05 13.95
C VAL A 48 -11.64 -2.56 13.28
N LEU A 49 -10.48 -2.98 13.79
CA LEU A 49 -9.19 -2.58 13.23
C LEU A 49 -9.01 -3.08 11.79
N ARG A 50 -9.50 -4.28 11.49
CA ARG A 50 -9.46 -4.86 10.14
C ARG A 50 -10.30 -4.03 9.18
N THR A 51 -11.49 -3.59 9.58
CA THR A 51 -12.35 -2.74 8.74
C THR A 51 -11.70 -1.40 8.45
N ILE A 52 -11.15 -0.73 9.48
CA ILE A 52 -10.45 0.55 9.31
C ILE A 52 -9.23 0.39 8.39
N SER A 53 -8.41 -0.63 8.66
CA SER A 53 -7.23 -0.94 7.87
C SER A 53 -7.59 -1.27 6.42
N TYR A 54 -8.70 -1.98 6.22
CA TYR A 54 -9.21 -2.31 4.89
C TYR A 54 -9.67 -1.06 4.16
N ILE A 55 -10.41 -0.14 4.79
CA ILE A 55 -10.83 1.12 4.14
C ILE A 55 -9.62 1.93 3.65
N ILE A 56 -8.55 1.99 4.44
CA ILE A 56 -7.33 2.72 4.08
C ILE A 56 -6.55 1.99 2.98
N SER A 57 -6.46 0.67 3.07
CA SER A 57 -5.53 -0.14 2.28
C SER A 57 -6.16 -0.82 1.06
N GLN A 58 -7.49 -0.82 0.92
CA GLN A 58 -8.19 -1.52 -0.15
C GLN A 58 -7.73 -0.99 -1.50
N GLY A 59 -7.01 -1.83 -2.26
CA GLY A 59 -6.48 -1.50 -3.58
C GLY A 59 -5.25 -0.56 -3.57
N SER A 60 -5.07 0.25 -2.52
CA SER A 60 -3.97 1.21 -2.40
C SER A 60 -2.59 0.55 -2.45
N ILE A 61 -2.38 -0.55 -1.70
CA ILE A 61 -1.08 -1.24 -1.65
C ILE A 61 -0.65 -1.72 -3.03
N PHE A 62 -1.56 -2.38 -3.75
CA PHE A 62 -1.28 -2.92 -5.08
C PHE A 62 -1.02 -1.80 -6.09
N TYR A 63 -1.80 -0.73 -6.03
CA TYR A 63 -1.62 0.41 -6.94
C TYR A 63 -0.29 1.15 -6.70
N ILE A 64 0.07 1.42 -5.44
CA ILE A 64 1.35 2.04 -5.08
C ILE A 64 2.52 1.14 -5.49
N PHE A 65 2.39 -0.19 -5.31
CA PHE A 65 3.40 -1.15 -5.73
C PHE A 65 3.60 -1.15 -7.24
N VAL A 66 2.52 -1.24 -8.03
CA VAL A 66 2.59 -1.20 -9.50
C VAL A 66 3.20 0.12 -9.98
N ALA A 67 2.84 1.24 -9.36
CA ALA A 67 3.40 2.55 -9.67
C ALA A 67 4.90 2.61 -9.34
N TYR A 68 5.33 2.09 -8.19
CA TYR A 68 6.74 1.99 -7.82
C TYR A 68 7.53 1.13 -8.83
N VAL A 69 6.99 -0.03 -9.21
CA VAL A 69 7.62 -0.91 -10.21
C VAL A 69 7.72 -0.20 -11.57
N ALA A 70 6.71 0.58 -11.96
CA ALA A 70 6.73 1.35 -13.19
C ALA A 70 7.88 2.37 -13.24
N ASP A 71 8.24 2.98 -12.11
CA ASP A 71 9.32 3.97 -12.03
C ASP A 71 10.72 3.34 -12.09
N VAL A 72 10.87 2.08 -11.68
CA VAL A 72 12.19 1.40 -11.57
C VAL A 72 12.55 0.62 -12.83
N VAL A 73 11.56 0.23 -13.63
CA VAL A 73 11.73 -0.77 -14.70
C VAL A 73 11.88 -0.12 -16.07
N LYS A 74 12.81 -0.63 -16.87
CA LYS A 74 13.05 -0.21 -18.26
C LYS A 74 11.87 -0.54 -19.16
N GLU A 75 11.56 0.35 -20.09
CA GLU A 75 10.36 0.28 -20.95
C GLU A 75 10.25 -1.04 -21.73
N ASP A 76 11.36 -1.53 -22.28
CA ASP A 76 11.41 -2.76 -23.11
C ASP A 76 10.95 -4.02 -22.37
N THR A 77 11.14 -4.06 -21.04
CA THR A 77 10.81 -5.23 -20.20
C THR A 77 9.54 -5.04 -19.38
N ARG A 78 8.92 -3.86 -19.45
CA ARG A 78 7.83 -3.45 -18.55
C ARG A 78 6.58 -4.31 -18.73
N ALA A 79 6.21 -4.62 -19.98
CA ALA A 79 5.05 -5.47 -20.28
C ALA A 79 5.22 -6.89 -19.75
N ALA A 80 6.41 -7.49 -19.91
CA ALA A 80 6.71 -8.82 -19.40
C ALA A 80 6.65 -8.85 -17.86
N LEU A 81 7.26 -7.86 -17.19
CA LEU A 81 7.26 -7.80 -15.73
C LEU A 81 5.86 -7.59 -15.15
N PHE A 82 5.05 -6.71 -15.74
CA PHE A 82 3.66 -6.54 -15.30
C PHE A 82 2.83 -7.81 -15.50
N SER A 83 3.09 -8.56 -16.57
CA SER A 83 2.43 -9.85 -16.80
C SER A 83 2.82 -10.87 -15.73
N TRP A 84 4.10 -10.91 -15.33
CA TRP A 84 4.58 -11.75 -14.23
C TRP A 84 3.98 -11.38 -12.87
N ILE A 85 3.87 -10.08 -12.58
CA ILE A 85 3.24 -9.57 -11.35
C ILE A 85 1.76 -9.94 -11.33
N ALA A 86 1.04 -9.72 -12.42
CA ALA A 86 -0.38 -10.06 -12.54
C ALA A 86 -0.61 -11.57 -12.41
N GLY A 87 0.22 -12.40 -13.07
CA GLY A 87 0.17 -13.85 -12.97
C GLY A 87 0.40 -14.35 -11.53
N SER A 88 1.37 -13.75 -10.83
CA SER A 88 1.65 -14.07 -9.43
C SER A 88 0.46 -13.73 -8.52
N PHE A 89 -0.17 -12.57 -8.72
CA PHE A 89 -1.35 -12.17 -7.96
C PHE A 89 -2.53 -13.13 -8.14
N LEU A 90 -2.79 -13.57 -9.38
CA LEU A 90 -3.80 -14.58 -9.67
C LEU A 90 -3.48 -15.91 -8.99
N SER A 91 -2.24 -16.39 -9.09
CA SER A 91 -1.81 -17.64 -8.45
C SER A 91 -2.01 -17.63 -6.92
N HIS A 92 -1.76 -16.49 -6.27
CA HIS A 92 -1.99 -16.32 -4.84
C HIS A 92 -3.48 -16.41 -4.49
N MET A 93 -4.37 -15.85 -5.33
CA MET A 93 -5.81 -15.94 -5.12
C MET A 93 -6.31 -17.39 -5.17
N TYR A 94 -5.78 -18.20 -6.10
CA TYR A 94 -6.10 -19.62 -6.18
C TYR A 94 -5.54 -20.41 -4.99
N TRP A 95 -4.29 -20.15 -4.59
CA TRP A 95 -3.65 -20.83 -3.47
C TRP A 95 -4.27 -20.46 -2.11
N GLY A 96 -4.69 -19.21 -1.95
CA GLY A 96 -5.33 -18.70 -0.73
C GLY A 96 -6.65 -19.40 -0.41
N MET A 97 -7.40 -19.80 -1.43
CA MET A 97 -8.65 -20.57 -1.25
C MET A 97 -8.37 -22.00 -0.76
N SER A 98 -7.29 -22.61 -1.25
CA SER A 98 -6.90 -23.99 -0.92
C SER A 98 -6.22 -24.12 0.45
N LEU A 99 -5.54 -23.07 0.95
CA LEU A 99 -4.74 -23.15 2.18
C LEU A 99 -5.40 -22.71 3.48
N HIS A 100 -6.65 -22.23 3.45
CA HIS A 100 -7.38 -21.93 4.69
C HIS A 100 -7.57 -23.18 5.59
N VAL A 101 -7.36 -24.38 5.05
CA VAL A 101 -7.61 -25.66 5.73
C VAL A 101 -6.38 -26.23 6.46
N PHE A 102 -5.15 -25.77 6.17
CA PHE A 102 -3.94 -26.46 6.67
C PHE A 102 -3.01 -25.55 7.50
N CYS A 103 -3.41 -25.33 8.76
CA CYS A 103 -2.56 -25.17 9.94
C CYS A 103 -1.25 -24.34 9.81
N LEU A 104 -1.31 -23.01 9.86
CA LEU A 104 -0.10 -22.14 9.81
C LEU A 104 -0.20 -20.86 10.66
N LYS A 105 -0.78 -20.88 11.88
CA LYS A 105 -0.79 -19.66 12.73
C LYS A 105 0.62 -19.06 12.95
N ILE A 106 1.62 -19.90 13.23
CA ILE A 106 3.00 -19.47 13.51
C ILE A 106 3.74 -19.05 12.23
N SER A 107 3.62 -19.84 11.15
CA SER A 107 4.29 -19.50 9.88
C SER A 107 3.71 -18.25 9.25
N PHE A 108 2.39 -18.03 9.34
CA PHE A 108 1.73 -16.83 8.82
C PHE A 108 2.25 -15.57 9.50
N LEU A 109 2.40 -15.56 10.83
CA LEU A 109 2.98 -14.44 11.57
C LEU A 109 4.41 -14.12 11.14
N ARG A 110 5.23 -15.15 10.90
CA ARG A 110 6.61 -14.96 10.40
C ARG A 110 6.62 -14.30 9.03
N TYR A 111 5.78 -14.73 8.09
CA TYR A 111 5.71 -14.11 6.76
C TYR A 111 5.21 -12.66 6.80
N VAL A 112 4.21 -12.38 7.65
CA VAL A 112 3.63 -11.04 7.82
C VAL A 112 4.65 -10.04 8.36
N VAL A 113 5.55 -10.46 9.26
CA VAL A 113 6.62 -9.60 9.81
C VAL A 113 7.84 -9.54 8.88
N PHE A 114 8.17 -10.64 8.18
CA PHE A 114 9.31 -10.69 7.28
C PHE A 114 9.13 -9.82 6.03
N CYS A 115 7.90 -9.70 5.51
CA CYS A 115 7.59 -8.91 4.32
C CYS A 115 7.92 -7.42 4.45
N PRO A 116 7.46 -6.67 5.48
CA PRO A 116 7.81 -5.26 5.66
C PRO A 116 9.30 -5.08 6.03
N LEU A 117 9.91 -6.03 6.76
CA LEU A 117 11.35 -5.99 7.06
C LEU A 117 12.19 -6.10 5.78
N TYR A 118 11.84 -7.06 4.90
CA TYR A 118 12.47 -7.20 3.60
C TYR A 118 12.30 -5.93 2.76
N MET A 119 11.09 -5.38 2.70
CA MET A 119 10.86 -4.13 1.97
C MET A 119 11.64 -2.96 2.55
N HIS A 120 11.74 -2.83 3.87
CA HIS A 120 12.52 -1.77 4.50
C HIS A 120 14.02 -1.85 4.14
N LEU A 121 14.58 -3.06 4.11
CA LEU A 121 15.99 -3.31 3.85
C LEU A 121 16.35 -3.25 2.36
N PHE A 122 15.49 -3.73 1.47
CA PHE A 122 15.81 -3.94 0.05
C PHE A 122 15.10 -2.98 -0.93
N LEU A 123 14.02 -2.27 -0.54
CA LEU A 123 13.50 -1.23 -1.43
C LEU A 123 14.50 -0.07 -1.47
N VAL A 124 15.11 0.11 -2.64
CA VAL A 124 15.84 1.33 -2.98
C VAL A 124 14.86 2.50 -2.95
N GLU A 125 15.28 3.61 -2.35
CA GLU A 125 14.49 4.84 -2.38
C GLU A 125 14.47 5.38 -3.82
N THR A 126 13.29 5.37 -4.44
CA THR A 126 13.10 5.86 -5.82
C THR A 126 13.03 7.38 -5.93
N VAL A 127 13.21 8.11 -4.82
CA VAL A 127 13.15 9.59 -4.84
C VAL A 127 14.52 10.17 -4.53
N GLN A 128 15.20 10.62 -5.58
CA GLN A 128 16.00 11.84 -5.51
C GLN A 128 15.03 12.99 -5.20
N SER A 129 15.18 13.64 -4.04
CA SER A 129 14.39 14.81 -3.68
C SER A 129 14.59 15.92 -4.72
N THR A 130 13.69 16.04 -5.70
CA THR A 130 13.74 17.17 -6.63
C THR A 130 13.33 18.44 -5.90
N PRO A 131 14.10 19.55 -6.05
CA PRO A 131 13.87 20.77 -5.31
C PRO A 131 12.55 21.39 -5.77
N ARG A 132 11.66 21.60 -4.80
CA ARG A 132 10.51 22.51 -4.78
C ARG A 132 10.41 23.47 -5.99
N HIS A 133 9.84 23.01 -7.10
CA HIS A 133 9.35 23.95 -8.11
C HIS A 133 8.01 24.48 -7.60
N ARG A 134 8.01 25.74 -7.13
CA ARG A 134 6.80 26.48 -6.77
C ARG A 134 5.78 26.36 -7.91
N GLN A 135 4.73 25.56 -7.70
CA GLN A 135 3.47 25.77 -8.40
C GLN A 135 2.83 27.01 -7.77
N HIS A 136 3.21 28.19 -8.25
CA HIS A 136 2.41 29.39 -8.07
C HIS A 136 1.07 29.11 -8.75
N ALA A 137 0.03 28.84 -7.95
CA ALA A 137 -1.33 28.59 -8.41
C ALA A 137 -1.89 29.84 -9.12
N PRO A 138 -1.88 29.92 -10.47
CA PRO A 138 -2.36 31.10 -11.19
C PRO A 138 -3.89 31.17 -11.16
N TRP A 139 -4.52 30.05 -10.80
CA TRP A 139 -5.97 29.87 -10.82
C TRP A 139 -6.66 30.49 -9.60
N LEU A 140 -6.02 30.44 -8.43
CA LEU A 140 -6.53 31.08 -7.20
C LEU A 140 -6.58 32.60 -7.33
N HIS A 141 -5.57 33.20 -7.98
CA HIS A 141 -5.59 34.64 -8.25
C HIS A 141 -6.67 35.01 -9.27
N LYS A 142 -6.98 34.13 -10.23
CA LYS A 142 -8.05 34.34 -11.21
C LYS A 142 -9.44 34.27 -10.55
N ALA A 143 -9.64 33.33 -9.63
CA ALA A 143 -10.89 33.19 -8.88
C ALA A 143 -11.12 34.37 -7.91
N LEU A 144 -10.08 34.84 -7.21
CA LEU A 144 -10.18 36.01 -6.34
C LEU A 144 -10.53 37.29 -7.11
N LYS A 145 -10.05 37.42 -8.36
CA LYS A 145 -10.35 38.60 -9.19
C LYS A 145 -11.80 38.65 -9.68
N ILE A 146 -12.48 37.52 -9.78
CA ILE A 146 -13.88 37.43 -10.23
C ILE A 146 -14.87 37.68 -9.08
N VAL A 147 -14.45 37.45 -7.83
CA VAL A 147 -15.26 37.71 -6.62
C VAL A 147 -15.18 39.18 -6.18
N GLN A 148 -14.23 39.95 -6.74
CA GLN A 148 -13.98 41.33 -6.37
C GLN A 148 -14.51 42.37 -7.40
N GLU A 149 -15.15 41.91 -8.47
CA GLU A 149 -16.07 42.71 -9.31
C GLU A 149 -17.51 42.50 -8.85
#